data_AF-A0A4Z1FKW3-F1
#
_entry.id   AF-A0A4Z1FKW3-F1
#
_cell.length_a   1.000
_cell.length_b   1.000
_cell.length_c   1.000
_cell.angle_alpha   90.00
_cell.angle_beta   90.00
_cell.angle_gamma   90.00
#
_symmetry.space_group_name_H-M   'P 1'
#
loop_
_entity.id
_entity.type
_entity.pdbx_description
1 polymer ?
#
loop_
_entity_poly.entity_id
_entity_poly.type
_entity_poly.pdbx_seq_one_letter_code
_entity_poly.pdbx_strand_id
1 'polypeptide(L)'
;MFNSGFSESTTNSAVLREDNTQAFDVLVGWVYTNRLPPDGSFWGPVEVYNLADRICLPELMDEVMDVIQADFPLSSPDVLVIYSRLSKASKLRLFALDIITFEFCTLRQLNLPILVDVNAKNEEFALDFLIRIQSYVRRRTVIPNPRKSYYCTHHCHEDGNCKTIRKLKALDMK
;
A
#
# COMPACT_ATOMS: atom_id res chain seq x y z
N MET A 1 -6.21 -24.31 2.67
CA MET A 1 -5.39 -25.01 1.65
C MET A 1 -4.93 -26.38 2.13
N PHE A 2 -4.14 -26.49 3.20
CA PHE A 2 -3.59 -27.78 3.66
C PHE A 2 -4.53 -28.63 4.55
N ASN A 3 -5.62 -28.06 5.08
CA ASN A 3 -6.56 -28.76 5.97
C ASN A 3 -7.86 -29.21 5.27
N SER A 4 -7.81 -29.48 3.96
CA SER A 4 -8.99 -29.85 3.16
C SER A 4 -8.62 -30.86 2.07
N GLY A 5 -9.60 -31.43 1.37
CA GLY A 5 -9.39 -32.45 0.33
C GLY A 5 -8.79 -31.96 -1.00
N PHE A 6 -7.99 -30.89 -0.98
CA PHE A 6 -7.28 -30.39 -2.17
C PHE A 6 -5.99 -31.18 -2.40
N SER A 7 -5.47 -31.17 -3.62
CA SER A 7 -4.22 -31.85 -3.98
C SER A 7 -3.05 -31.48 -3.08
N GLU A 8 -3.00 -30.21 -2.65
CA GLU A 8 -1.96 -29.62 -1.83
C GLU A 8 -1.84 -30.26 -0.45
N SER A 9 -2.96 -30.76 0.11
CA SER A 9 -2.92 -31.51 1.38
C SER A 9 -2.37 -32.92 1.21
N THR A 10 -2.54 -33.51 0.03
CA THR A 10 -2.03 -34.86 -0.28
C THR A 10 -0.56 -34.82 -0.67
N THR A 11 -0.15 -33.82 -1.45
CA THR A 11 1.24 -33.64 -1.88
C THR A 11 2.10 -32.92 -0.84
N ASN A 12 1.47 -32.35 0.20
CA ASN A 12 2.11 -31.52 1.21
C ASN A 12 2.95 -30.38 0.60
N SER A 13 2.50 -29.89 -0.55
CA SER A 13 3.19 -28.92 -1.39
C SER A 13 2.18 -28.03 -2.07
N ALA A 14 2.51 -26.75 -2.18
CA ALA A 14 1.72 -25.80 -2.93
C ALA A 14 2.63 -24.93 -3.80
N VAL A 15 2.16 -24.66 -5.01
CA VAL A 15 2.84 -23.80 -5.96
C VAL A 15 2.13 -22.46 -5.95
N LEU A 16 2.70 -21.49 -5.26
CA LEU A 16 2.26 -20.11 -5.34
C LEU A 16 2.86 -19.51 -6.61
N ARG A 17 2.01 -19.01 -7.51
CA ARG A 17 2.45 -18.27 -8.71
C ARG A 17 2.81 -16.84 -8.33
N GLU A 18 3.84 -16.73 -7.51
CA GLU A 18 4.34 -15.45 -7.06
C GLU A 18 5.39 -14.97 -8.03
N ASP A 19 5.22 -13.74 -8.49
CA ASP A 19 6.14 -13.17 -9.46
C ASP A 19 7.45 -12.69 -8.81
N ASN A 20 7.50 -12.63 -7.47
CA ASN A 20 8.66 -12.11 -6.73
C ASN A 20 9.04 -13.04 -5.56
N THR A 21 10.19 -13.72 -5.70
CA THR A 21 10.73 -14.61 -4.66
C THR A 21 11.14 -13.87 -3.39
N GLN A 22 11.59 -12.61 -3.49
CA GLN A 22 11.98 -11.82 -2.33
C GLN A 22 10.76 -11.46 -1.47
N ALA A 23 9.64 -11.16 -2.12
CA ALA A 23 8.40 -10.89 -1.39
C ALA A 23 7.94 -12.13 -0.60
N PHE A 24 8.10 -13.32 -1.20
CA PHE A 24 7.82 -14.58 -0.52
C PHE A 24 8.78 -14.84 0.66
N ASP A 25 10.07 -14.56 0.51
CA ASP A 25 11.04 -14.69 1.62
C ASP A 25 10.66 -13.81 2.81
N VAL A 26 10.21 -12.58 2.55
CA VAL A 26 9.70 -11.68 3.59
C VAL A 26 8.46 -12.22 4.26
N LEU A 27 7.49 -12.73 3.48
CA LEU A 27 6.30 -13.38 4.03
C LEU A 27 6.69 -14.52 4.97
N VAL A 28 7.56 -15.44 4.54
CA VAL A 28 7.98 -16.57 5.36
C VAL A 28 8.67 -16.09 6.64
N GLY A 29 9.61 -15.15 6.51
CA GLY A 29 10.28 -14.54 7.66
C GLY A 29 9.29 -13.92 8.65
N TRP A 30 8.30 -13.18 8.13
CA TRP A 30 7.25 -12.59 8.96
C TRP A 30 6.38 -13.63 9.64
N VAL A 31 5.92 -14.68 8.94
CA VAL A 31 5.09 -15.75 9.53
C VAL A 31 5.79 -16.42 10.73
N TYR A 32 7.11 -16.60 10.64
CA TYR A 32 7.87 -17.26 11.71
C TYR A 32 8.33 -16.32 12.84
N THR A 33 8.44 -15.02 12.59
CA THR A 33 9.03 -14.07 13.56
C THR A 33 8.10 -12.95 14.00
N ASN A 34 6.98 -12.77 13.29
CA ASN A 34 6.06 -11.64 13.37
C ASN A 34 6.79 -10.29 13.28
N ARG A 35 7.78 -10.20 12.38
CA ARG A 35 8.60 -9.01 12.15
C ARG A 35 8.93 -8.85 10.68
N LEU A 36 8.74 -7.64 10.16
CA LEU A 36 9.27 -7.23 8.87
C LEU A 36 10.79 -7.00 8.95
N PRO A 37 11.53 -7.22 7.84
CA PRO A 37 12.92 -6.78 7.74
C PRO A 37 13.02 -5.27 7.97
N PRO A 38 14.06 -4.79 8.66
CA PRO A 38 14.15 -3.39 9.09
C PRO A 38 14.31 -2.40 7.92
N ASP A 39 14.79 -2.84 6.76
CA ASP A 39 14.97 -1.97 5.59
C ASP A 39 13.97 -2.31 4.49
N GLY A 40 12.93 -1.46 4.40
CA GLY A 40 11.87 -1.54 3.38
C GLY A 40 12.35 -1.48 1.95
N SER A 41 13.53 -0.92 1.70
CA SER A 41 14.02 -0.61 0.35
C SER A 41 14.46 -1.85 -0.42
N PHE A 42 14.73 -2.97 0.26
CA PHE A 42 15.37 -4.15 -0.33
C PHE A 42 14.43 -5.30 -0.66
N TRP A 43 13.15 -5.25 -0.28
CA TRP A 43 12.25 -6.38 -0.43
C TRP A 43 10.96 -6.10 -1.22
N GLY A 44 10.82 -4.91 -1.80
CA GLY A 44 9.65 -4.57 -2.61
C GLY A 44 8.37 -4.51 -1.78
N PRO A 45 8.13 -3.40 -1.05
CA PRO A 45 6.96 -3.28 -0.18
C PRO A 45 5.63 -3.44 -0.91
N VAL A 46 5.56 -2.99 -2.15
CA VAL A 46 4.36 -3.13 -2.99
C VAL A 46 4.11 -4.61 -3.31
N GLU A 47 5.14 -5.38 -3.65
CA GLU A 47 5.05 -6.80 -3.95
C GLU A 47 4.64 -7.61 -2.72
N VAL A 48 5.21 -7.31 -1.55
CA VAL A 48 4.81 -7.97 -0.29
C VAL A 48 3.37 -7.61 0.09
N TYR A 49 2.94 -6.36 -0.09
CA TYR A 49 1.54 -5.99 0.15
C TYR A 49 0.61 -6.77 -0.79
N ASN A 50 0.94 -6.84 -2.09
CA ASN A 50 0.17 -7.61 -3.07
C ASN A 50 0.11 -9.10 -2.72
N LEU A 51 1.21 -9.67 -2.21
CA LEU A 51 1.21 -11.02 -1.68
C LEU A 51 0.26 -11.13 -0.50
N ALA A 52 0.44 -10.32 0.54
CA ALA A 52 -0.38 -10.34 1.75
C ALA A 52 -1.88 -10.20 1.46
N ASP A 53 -2.27 -9.35 0.50
CA ASP A 53 -3.66 -9.21 0.02
C ASP A 53 -4.20 -10.53 -0.56
N ARG A 54 -3.44 -11.18 -1.44
CA ARG A 54 -3.85 -12.43 -2.11
C ARG A 54 -4.03 -13.61 -1.16
N ILE A 55 -3.24 -13.67 -0.09
CA ILE A 55 -3.33 -14.74 0.92
C ILE A 55 -4.11 -14.32 2.16
N CYS A 56 -4.76 -13.15 2.12
CA CYS A 56 -5.63 -12.61 3.17
C CYS A 56 -4.94 -12.47 4.54
N LEU A 57 -3.78 -11.80 4.58
CA LEU A 57 -3.06 -11.47 5.81
C LEU A 57 -3.13 -9.96 6.12
N PRO A 58 -4.26 -9.45 6.66
CA PRO A 58 -4.47 -8.02 6.88
C PRO A 58 -3.46 -7.39 7.85
N GLU A 59 -2.99 -8.13 8.86
CA GLU A 59 -1.97 -7.61 9.79
C GLU A 59 -0.65 -7.30 9.08
N LEU A 60 -0.23 -8.18 8.16
CA LEU A 60 0.96 -7.95 7.35
C LEU A 60 0.74 -6.79 6.37
N MET A 61 -0.46 -6.66 5.79
CA MET A 61 -0.80 -5.51 4.93
C MET A 61 -0.65 -4.18 5.69
N ASP A 62 -1.09 -4.13 6.94
CA ASP A 62 -1.02 -2.94 7.79
C ASP A 62 0.43 -2.59 8.16
N GLU A 63 1.23 -3.58 8.57
CA GLU A 63 2.66 -3.37 8.86
C GLU A 63 3.44 -2.90 7.61
N VAL A 64 3.14 -3.47 6.44
CA VAL A 64 3.77 -3.05 5.17
C VAL A 64 3.31 -1.66 4.76
N MET A 65 2.04 -1.32 4.99
CA MET A 65 1.53 0.04 4.78
C MET A 65 2.27 1.05 5.64
N ASP A 66 2.56 0.73 6.91
CA ASP A 66 3.32 1.60 7.80
C ASP A 66 4.73 1.89 7.24
N VAL A 67 5.39 0.87 6.67
CA VAL A 67 6.70 1.03 5.99
C VAL A 67 6.57 1.94 4.76
N ILE A 68 5.54 1.71 3.93
CA ILE A 68 5.30 2.51 2.72
C ILE A 68 5.03 3.98 3.06
N GLN A 69 4.18 4.22 4.06
CA GLN A 69 3.81 5.55 4.54
C GLN A 69 4.99 6.32 5.11
N ALA A 70 5.87 5.64 5.85
CA ALA A 70 7.03 6.27 6.48
C ALA A 70 7.96 6.85 5.41
N ASP A 71 8.56 6.01 4.57
CA ASP A 71 9.76 6.40 3.83
C ASP A 71 9.84 5.84 2.39
N PHE A 72 8.79 5.20 1.87
CA PHE A 72 8.84 4.63 0.51
C PHE A 72 8.31 5.60 -0.55
N PRO A 73 9.15 6.10 -1.50
CA PRO A 73 8.68 6.90 -2.62
C PRO A 73 8.06 6.00 -3.69
N LEU A 74 6.79 6.23 -4.04
CA LEU A 74 6.13 5.49 -5.11
C LEU A 74 6.63 5.96 -6.48
N SER A 75 7.09 5.03 -7.30
CA SER A 75 7.48 5.23 -8.69
C SER A 75 6.33 4.91 -9.65
N SER A 76 6.43 5.26 -10.94
CA SER A 76 5.42 4.89 -11.95
C SER A 76 5.19 3.38 -12.04
N PRO A 77 6.24 2.53 -12.06
CA PRO A 77 6.07 1.08 -11.98
C PRO A 77 5.23 0.64 -10.78
N ASP A 78 5.49 1.17 -9.59
CA ASP A 78 4.77 0.80 -8.37
C ASP A 78 3.28 1.08 -8.50
N VAL A 79 2.91 2.27 -9.00
CA VAL A 79 1.51 2.68 -9.15
C VAL A 79 0.80 1.81 -10.18
N LEU A 80 1.48 1.47 -11.28
CA LEU A 80 0.93 0.56 -12.30
C LEU A 80 0.73 -0.85 -11.74
N VAL A 81 1.66 -1.35 -10.94
CA VAL A 81 1.55 -2.64 -10.25
C VAL A 81 0.36 -2.62 -9.27
N ILE A 82 0.24 -1.57 -8.46
CA ILE A 82 -0.86 -1.37 -7.51
C ILE A 82 -2.21 -1.40 -8.24
N TYR A 83 -2.36 -0.61 -9.30
CA TYR A 83 -3.63 -0.50 -10.03
C TYR A 83 -3.97 -1.72 -10.90
N SER A 84 -2.96 -2.51 -11.32
CA SER A 84 -3.19 -3.73 -12.12
C SER A 84 -3.48 -4.97 -11.27
N ARG A 85 -3.02 -5.02 -10.02
CA ARG A 85 -3.09 -6.22 -9.19
C ARG A 85 -4.08 -6.11 -8.04
N LEU A 86 -4.35 -4.92 -7.53
CA LEU A 86 -5.20 -4.73 -6.35
C LEU A 86 -6.61 -4.30 -6.72
N SER A 87 -7.57 -4.72 -5.90
CA SER A 87 -8.96 -4.34 -6.06
C SER A 87 -9.18 -2.82 -5.87
N LYS A 88 -10.29 -2.30 -6.40
CA LYS A 88 -10.73 -0.91 -6.18
C LYS A 88 -10.89 -0.54 -4.71
N ALA A 89 -11.17 -1.52 -3.84
CA ALA A 89 -11.32 -1.33 -2.41
C ALA A 89 -9.98 -1.33 -1.65
N SER A 90 -8.87 -1.61 -2.32
CA SER A 90 -7.56 -1.70 -1.69
C SER A 90 -7.13 -0.39 -1.06
N LYS A 91 -6.60 -0.50 0.16
CA LYS A 91 -6.09 0.64 0.91
C LYS A 91 -4.76 1.15 0.37
N LEU A 92 -3.91 0.28 -0.16
CA LEU A 92 -2.68 0.70 -0.85
C LEU A 92 -3.00 1.48 -2.14
N ARG A 93 -4.05 1.08 -2.85
CA ARG A 93 -4.53 1.84 -4.02
C ARG A 93 -5.03 3.23 -3.63
N LEU A 94 -5.81 3.32 -2.55
CA LEU A 94 -6.24 4.60 -1.98
C LEU A 94 -5.05 5.47 -1.56
N PHE A 95 -4.07 4.88 -0.86
CA PHE A 95 -2.86 5.60 -0.44
C PHE A 95 -2.06 6.14 -1.63
N ALA A 96 -1.83 5.32 -2.66
CA ALA A 96 -1.11 5.72 -3.87
C ALA A 96 -1.79 6.91 -4.58
N LEU A 97 -3.12 6.86 -4.71
CA LEU A 97 -3.90 7.97 -5.26
C LEU A 97 -3.78 9.24 -4.39
N ASP A 98 -3.87 9.10 -3.08
CA ASP A 98 -3.80 10.22 -2.14
C ASP A 98 -2.43 10.90 -2.18
N ILE A 99 -1.33 10.13 -2.18
CA ILE A 99 0.02 10.69 -2.14
C ILE A 99 0.37 11.40 -3.45
N ILE A 100 0.03 10.81 -4.61
CA ILE A 100 0.26 11.45 -5.91
C ILE A 100 -0.57 12.72 -6.04
N THR A 101 -1.83 12.68 -5.58
CA THR A 101 -2.69 13.87 -5.56
C THR A 101 -2.10 14.97 -4.67
N PHE A 102 -1.65 14.62 -3.48
CA PHE A 102 -1.02 15.56 -2.54
C PHE A 102 0.25 16.17 -3.15
N GLU A 103 1.15 15.36 -3.71
CA GLU A 103 2.39 15.82 -4.34
C GLU A 103 2.11 16.75 -5.52
N PHE A 104 1.18 16.37 -6.40
CA PHE A 104 0.75 17.18 -7.54
C PHE A 104 0.23 18.56 -7.13
N CYS A 105 -0.59 18.62 -6.08
CA CYS A 105 -1.23 19.87 -5.67
C CYS A 105 -0.39 20.74 -4.74
N THR A 106 0.50 20.17 -3.94
CA THR A 106 1.13 20.91 -2.82
C THR A 106 2.63 21.13 -2.96
N LEU A 107 3.38 20.16 -3.48
CA LEU A 107 4.84 20.22 -3.35
C LEU A 107 5.53 21.01 -4.46
N ARG A 108 4.84 21.37 -5.55
CA ARG A 108 5.41 22.01 -6.77
C ARG A 108 6.61 21.28 -7.40
N GLN A 109 7.17 20.27 -6.74
CA GLN A 109 8.06 19.25 -7.27
C GLN A 109 7.20 18.27 -8.02
N LEU A 110 7.10 18.55 -9.31
CA LEU A 110 6.43 17.76 -10.31
C LEU A 110 6.98 16.33 -10.34
N ASN A 111 6.27 15.38 -9.75
CA ASN A 111 6.24 14.02 -10.26
C ASN A 111 5.34 13.94 -11.52
N LEU A 112 5.33 15.00 -12.36
CA LEU A 112 4.59 15.01 -13.62
C LEU A 112 5.01 13.87 -14.55
N PRO A 113 6.31 13.48 -14.64
CA PRO A 113 6.67 12.29 -15.41
C PRO A 113 5.95 11.05 -14.93
N ILE A 114 5.83 10.87 -13.60
CA ILE A 114 5.08 9.75 -13.03
C ILE A 114 3.60 9.84 -13.41
N LEU A 115 2.99 11.01 -13.22
CA LEU A 115 1.58 11.21 -13.51
C LEU A 115 1.25 11.00 -14.99
N VAL A 116 2.08 11.52 -15.90
CA VAL A 116 1.91 11.36 -17.35
C VAL A 116 2.06 9.90 -17.75
N ASP A 117 3.09 9.21 -17.25
CA ASP A 117 3.33 7.81 -17.58
C ASP A 117 2.19 6.91 -17.10
N VAL A 118 1.76 7.06 -15.85
CA VAL A 118 0.70 6.24 -15.27
C VAL A 118 -0.64 6.55 -15.93
N ASN A 119 -0.99 7.82 -16.14
CA ASN A 119 -2.25 8.18 -16.81
C ASN A 119 -2.32 7.67 -18.25
N ALA A 120 -1.20 7.64 -18.96
CA ALA A 120 -1.15 7.11 -20.32
C ALA A 120 -1.32 5.58 -20.38
N LYS A 121 -0.91 4.87 -19.32
CA LYS A 121 -0.89 3.40 -19.27
C LYS A 121 -2.05 2.78 -18.48
N ASN A 122 -2.76 3.56 -17.67
CA ASN A 122 -3.84 3.06 -16.83
C ASN A 122 -5.02 4.06 -16.79
N GLU A 123 -6.07 3.75 -17.55
CA GLU A 123 -7.28 4.57 -17.65
C GLU A 123 -8.00 4.71 -16.30
N GLU A 124 -8.01 3.64 -15.50
CA GLU A 124 -8.70 3.62 -14.22
C GLU A 124 -8.05 4.55 -13.20
N PHE A 125 -6.72 4.56 -13.15
CA PHE A 125 -5.94 5.54 -12.40
C PHE A 125 -6.22 6.95 -12.88
N ALA A 126 -6.21 7.18 -14.19
CA ALA A 126 -6.47 8.51 -14.74
C ALA A 126 -7.85 9.04 -14.33
N LEU A 127 -8.87 8.20 -14.40
CA LEU A 127 -10.22 8.54 -13.96
C LEU A 127 -10.28 8.85 -12.47
N ASP A 128 -9.73 7.96 -11.62
CA ASP A 128 -9.69 8.15 -10.17
C ASP A 128 -8.99 9.45 -9.77
N PHE A 129 -7.84 9.73 -10.42
CA PHE A 129 -7.06 10.94 -10.22
C PHE A 129 -7.86 12.20 -10.59
N LEU A 130 -8.49 12.22 -11.77
CA LEU A 130 -9.29 13.38 -12.21
C LEU A 130 -10.51 13.61 -11.31
N ILE A 131 -11.20 12.54 -10.91
CA ILE A 131 -12.31 12.63 -9.95
C ILE A 131 -11.81 13.21 -8.63
N ARG A 132 -10.65 12.74 -8.15
CA ARG A 132 -10.08 13.19 -6.89
C ARG A 132 -9.72 14.67 -6.93
N ILE A 133 -9.01 15.12 -7.96
CA ILE A 133 -8.66 16.53 -8.17
C ILE A 133 -9.93 17.38 -8.25
N GLN A 134 -10.92 16.96 -9.05
CA GLN A 134 -12.18 17.68 -9.17
C GLN A 134 -12.87 17.86 -7.81
N SER A 135 -12.84 16.84 -6.94
CA SER A 135 -13.44 16.92 -5.61
C SER A 135 -12.78 17.99 -4.73
N TYR A 136 -11.45 18.09 -4.75
CA TYR A 136 -10.70 19.10 -4.00
C TYR A 136 -10.93 20.52 -4.54
N VAL A 137 -10.89 20.67 -5.87
CA VAL A 137 -11.16 21.96 -6.53
C VAL A 137 -12.57 22.47 -6.22
N ARG A 138 -13.58 21.61 -6.30
CA ARG A 138 -14.98 21.97 -6.01
C ARG A 138 -15.17 22.39 -4.55
N ARG A 139 -14.56 21.67 -3.62
CA ARG A 139 -14.75 21.88 -2.17
C ARG A 139 -13.84 22.97 -1.60
N ARG A 140 -12.82 23.42 -2.35
CA ARG A 140 -11.78 24.37 -1.88
C ARG A 140 -11.12 23.91 -0.58
N THR A 141 -10.95 22.61 -0.43
CA THR A 141 -10.37 21.99 0.78
C THR A 141 -8.88 21.79 0.60
N VAL A 142 -8.12 21.95 1.68
CA VAL A 142 -6.71 21.60 1.74
C VAL A 142 -6.56 20.08 1.56
N ILE A 143 -5.60 19.67 0.74
CA ILE A 143 -5.27 18.25 0.57
C ILE A 143 -4.41 17.81 1.75
N PRO A 144 -4.88 16.87 2.58
CA PRO A 144 -4.10 16.38 3.71
C PRO A 144 -2.86 15.63 3.21
N ASN A 145 -1.76 15.70 3.96
CA ASN A 145 -0.58 14.88 3.68
C ASN A 145 -0.86 13.42 4.09
N PRO A 146 -0.89 12.45 3.16
CA PRO A 146 -1.20 11.06 3.47
C PRO A 146 -0.14 10.36 4.34
N ARG A 147 1.10 10.85 4.37
CA ARG A 147 2.13 10.36 5.29
C ARG A 147 1.93 10.83 6.74
N LYS A 148 1.02 11.79 6.94
CA LYS A 148 0.66 12.34 8.25
C LYS A 148 -0.80 12.02 8.63
N SER A 149 -1.54 11.28 7.80
CA SER A 149 -2.88 10.86 8.16
C SER A 149 -2.83 9.87 9.31
N TYR A 150 -3.95 9.73 10.01
CA TYR A 150 -4.12 8.64 10.96
C TYR A 150 -3.88 7.31 10.24
N TYR A 151 -3.03 6.45 10.81
CA TYR A 151 -2.63 5.15 10.23
C TYR A 151 -3.84 4.33 9.73
N CYS A 152 -4.95 4.35 10.48
CA CYS A 152 -6.18 3.65 10.13
C CYS A 152 -6.80 4.03 8.77
N THR A 153 -6.46 5.19 8.20
CA THR A 153 -7.04 5.65 6.93
C THR A 153 -6.75 4.66 5.81
N HIS A 154 -5.54 4.10 5.81
CA HIS A 154 -5.03 3.19 4.79
C HIS A 154 -4.72 1.78 5.32
N HIS A 155 -5.24 1.42 6.49
CA HIS A 155 -5.16 0.07 7.05
C HIS A 155 -6.43 -0.75 6.76
N CYS A 156 -6.30 -2.07 6.81
CA CYS A 156 -7.27 -3.09 6.41
C CYS A 156 -7.94 -3.83 7.57
N HIS A 157 -7.58 -3.55 8.83
CA HIS A 157 -8.11 -4.26 10.00
C HIS A 157 -9.66 -4.25 10.14
N GLU A 158 -10.24 -5.43 10.40
CA GLU A 158 -11.69 -5.70 10.39
C GLU A 158 -12.49 -5.00 11.50
N ASP A 159 -11.88 -4.77 12.68
CA ASP A 159 -12.59 -4.28 13.87
C ASP A 159 -12.52 -2.76 14.08
N GLY A 160 -11.96 -2.00 13.13
CA GLY A 160 -11.73 -0.55 13.26
C GLY A 160 -10.74 -0.14 14.35
N ASN A 161 -10.20 -1.08 15.12
CA ASN A 161 -9.21 -0.85 16.17
C ASN A 161 -7.79 -1.04 15.62
N CYS A 162 -7.21 0.04 15.10
CA CYS A 162 -5.80 0.10 14.74
C CYS A 162 -4.93 -0.04 15.99
N LYS A 163 -4.13 -1.11 16.06
CA LYS A 163 -3.18 -1.33 17.17
C LYS A 163 -1.95 -0.40 17.09
N THR A 164 -1.72 0.23 15.94
CA THR A 164 -0.62 1.19 15.72
C THR A 164 -0.95 2.56 16.30
N ILE A 165 -0.87 2.69 17.62
CA ILE A 165 -0.94 3.98 18.31
C ILE A 165 0.42 4.66 18.17
N ARG A 166 0.55 5.70 17.33
CA ARG A 166 1.55 6.73 17.65
C ARG A 166 1.14 7.32 18.99
N LYS A 167 1.99 7.14 20.00
CA LYS A 167 2.06 8.05 21.14
C LYS A 167 2.14 9.47 20.57
N LEU A 168 1.03 10.18 20.56
CA LEU A 168 1.03 11.64 20.59
C LEU A 168 1.66 12.04 21.93
N LYS A 169 3.00 12.07 21.99
CA LYS A 169 3.71 12.84 23.00
C LYS A 169 4.88 13.58 22.35
N ALA A 170 4.85 14.88 22.61
CA ALA A 170 5.89 15.88 22.47
C ALA A 170 6.01 16.61 21.12
N LEU A 171 5.05 17.50 20.86
CA LEU A 171 5.35 18.84 20.33
C LEU A 171 4.26 19.86 20.75
N ASP A 172 3.80 19.72 21.99
CA ASP A 172 3.16 20.80 22.76
C ASP A 172 3.80 20.75 24.14
N MET A 173 4.95 21.43 24.27
CA MET A 173 5.56 21.97 25.49
C MET A 173 7.02 22.34 25.19
N LYS A 174 7.19 23.50 24.55
CA LYS A 174 8.06 24.60 24.99
C LYS A 174 8.03 25.73 23.97
#